data_AF-A0A518CP17-F1
#
_entry.id   AF-A0A518CP17-F1
#
_cell.length_a   1.000
_cell.length_b   1.000
_cell.length_c   1.000
_cell.angle_alpha   90.00
_cell.angle_beta   90.00
_cell.angle_gamma   90.00
#
_symmetry.space_group_name_H-M   'P 1'
#
loop_
_entity.id
_entity.type
_entity.pdbx_description
1 polymer ?
#
loop_
_entity_poly.entity_id
_entity_poly.type
_entity_poly.pdbx_seq_one_letter_code
_entity_poly.pdbx_strand_id
1 'polypeptide(L)'
;MSNPEGHESRLSLKDACLTIVLALSIPCLGFLFLMWNFNQPPSAYYKRDTLTNDITRAEVISFLGRPSSDLNGGIRIAYSRTLGWVILYISFDDKGMFLE
;
A
#
# COMPACT_ATOMS: atom_id res chain seq x y z
N MET A 1 -42.15 39.91 -21.94
CA MET A 1 -41.26 39.00 -22.67
C MET A 1 -40.04 38.72 -21.80
N SER A 2 -40.04 37.61 -21.05
CA SER A 2 -38.88 37.17 -20.27
C SER A 2 -37.92 36.43 -21.20
N ASN A 3 -36.68 36.90 -21.30
CA ASN A 3 -35.67 36.32 -22.18
C ASN A 3 -35.28 34.91 -21.68
N PRO A 4 -35.62 33.82 -22.40
CA PRO A 4 -35.40 32.45 -21.93
C PRO A 4 -33.91 32.05 -21.93
N GLU A 5 -33.05 32.80 -22.64
CA GLU A 5 -31.62 32.48 -22.82
C GLU A 5 -30.82 32.52 -21.51
N GLY A 6 -31.24 33.31 -20.51
CA GLY A 6 -30.52 33.45 -19.25
C GLY A 6 -30.62 32.25 -18.30
N HIS A 7 -31.61 31.36 -18.50
CA HIS A 7 -31.84 30.21 -17.61
C HIS A 7 -31.02 28.97 -18.05
N GLU A 8 -30.86 28.75 -19.36
CA GLU A 8 -30.07 27.64 -19.91
C GLU A 8 -28.57 27.83 -19.69
N SER A 9 -28.04 29.04 -19.89
CA SER A 9 -26.60 29.31 -19.66
C SER A 9 -26.19 29.14 -18.20
N ARG A 10 -27.10 29.40 -17.25
CA ARG A 10 -26.85 29.22 -15.81
C ARG A 10 -26.88 27.76 -15.37
N LEU A 11 -27.66 26.91 -16.03
CA LEU A 11 -27.65 25.46 -15.79
C LEU A 11 -26.32 24.87 -16.30
N SER A 12 -25.93 25.21 -17.53
CA SER A 12 -24.68 24.74 -18.16
C SER A 12 -23.42 25.14 -17.37
N LEU A 13 -23.38 26.35 -16.81
CA LEU A 13 -22.25 26.80 -15.99
C LEU A 13 -22.13 26.01 -14.67
N LYS A 14 -23.27 25.70 -14.03
CA LYS A 14 -23.30 24.90 -12.79
C LYS A 14 -22.85 23.46 -13.06
N ASP A 15 -23.28 22.88 -14.17
CA ASP A 15 -22.89 21.52 -14.58
C ASP A 15 -21.40 21.45 -14.95
N ALA A 16 -20.87 22.48 -15.63
CA ALA A 16 -19.44 22.60 -15.91
C ALA A 16 -18.61 22.73 -14.62
N CYS A 17 -19.04 23.59 -13.68
CA CYS A 17 -18.39 23.73 -12.37
C CYS A 17 -18.42 22.41 -11.58
N LEU A 18 -19.57 21.73 -11.53
CA LEU A 18 -19.71 20.45 -10.83
C LEU A 18 -18.79 19.38 -11.42
N THR A 19 -18.69 19.33 -12.75
CA THR A 19 -17.82 18.39 -13.46
C THR A 19 -16.35 18.66 -13.17
N ILE A 20 -15.92 19.92 -13.16
CA ILE A 20 -14.53 20.29 -12.83
C ILE A 20 -14.21 19.96 -11.37
N VAL A 21 -15.12 20.28 -10.44
CA VAL A 21 -14.93 19.97 -9.02
C VAL A 21 -14.83 18.46 -8.80
N LEU A 22 -15.72 17.66 -9.40
CA LEU A 22 -15.67 16.20 -9.32
C LEU A 22 -14.41 15.62 -9.97
N ALA A 23 -14.02 16.14 -11.13
CA ALA A 23 -12.82 15.71 -11.85
C ALA A 23 -11.53 16.00 -11.08
N LEU A 24 -11.51 17.01 -10.21
CA LEU A 24 -10.37 17.33 -9.36
C LEU A 24 -10.42 16.62 -7.99
N SER A 25 -11.61 16.42 -7.42
CA SER A 25 -11.76 15.79 -6.11
C SER A 25 -11.49 14.29 -6.12
N ILE A 26 -11.91 13.58 -7.17
CA ILE A 26 -11.69 12.13 -7.29
C ILE A 26 -10.19 11.76 -7.33
N PRO A 27 -9.34 12.36 -8.19
CA PRO A 27 -7.91 12.07 -8.19
C PRO A 27 -7.22 12.54 -6.91
N CYS A 28 -7.63 13.65 -6.29
CA CYS A 28 -7.10 14.05 -4.99
C CYS A 28 -7.38 13.02 -3.90
N LEU A 29 -8.61 12.50 -3.82
CA LEU A 29 -8.97 11.44 -2.87
C LEU A 29 -8.24 10.14 -3.16
N GLY A 30 -8.11 9.76 -4.43
CA GLY A 30 -7.32 8.60 -4.85
C GLY A 30 -5.85 8.72 -4.44
N PHE A 31 -5.24 9.90 -4.63
CA PHE A 31 -3.87 10.17 -4.21
C PHE A 31 -3.69 10.09 -2.70
N LEU A 32 -4.60 10.71 -1.92
CA LEU A 32 -4.58 10.62 -0.45
C LEU A 32 -4.75 9.18 0.04
N PHE A 33 -5.62 8.39 -0.60
CA PHE A 33 -5.82 6.99 -0.27
C PHE A 33 -4.58 6.13 -0.58
N LEU A 34 -3.93 6.38 -1.72
CA LEU A 34 -2.66 5.73 -2.05
C LEU A 34 -1.58 6.12 -1.04
N MET A 35 -1.39 7.43 -0.80
CA MET A 35 -0.47 7.94 0.21
C MET A 35 -0.69 7.31 1.58
N TRP A 36 -1.95 7.20 2.02
CA TRP A 36 -2.32 6.53 3.25
C TRP A 36 -1.90 5.05 3.27
N ASN A 37 -2.22 4.31 2.19
CA ASN A 37 -1.79 2.92 2.05
C ASN A 37 -0.27 2.75 2.00
N PHE A 38 0.46 3.71 1.43
CA PHE A 38 1.92 3.71 1.40
C PHE A 38 2.54 4.09 2.75
N ASN A 39 1.87 4.93 3.55
CA ASN A 39 2.37 5.36 4.87
C ASN A 39 2.08 4.37 6.00
N GLN A 40 1.03 3.54 5.91
CA GLN A 40 0.76 2.58 6.97
C GLN A 40 1.79 1.45 6.97
N PRO A 41 2.58 1.22 8.04
CA PRO A 41 3.49 0.10 8.09
C PRO A 41 2.74 -1.24 7.88
N PRO A 42 3.33 -2.16 7.11
CA PRO A 42 2.70 -3.41 6.73
C PRO A 42 2.55 -4.31 7.95
N SER A 43 1.49 -5.14 7.97
CA SER A 43 1.20 -6.03 9.11
C SER A 43 2.35 -6.98 9.44
N ALA A 44 3.15 -7.39 8.45
CA ALA A 44 4.35 -8.19 8.66
C ALA A 44 5.43 -7.47 9.49
N TYR A 45 5.51 -6.14 9.41
CA TYR A 45 6.48 -5.35 10.18
C TYR A 45 6.20 -5.45 11.69
N TYR A 46 4.94 -5.30 12.09
CA TYR A 46 4.55 -5.43 13.50
C TYR A 46 4.65 -6.84 14.04
N LYS A 47 4.50 -7.84 13.18
CA LYS A 47 4.65 -9.24 13.57
C LYS A 47 6.11 -9.66 13.72
N ARG A 48 7.05 -8.94 13.10
CA ARG A 48 8.49 -9.22 13.25
C ARG A 48 8.93 -9.19 14.71
N ASP A 49 8.43 -8.25 15.50
CA ASP A 49 8.82 -8.10 16.91
C ASP A 49 8.34 -9.26 17.80
N THR A 50 7.51 -10.16 17.26
CA THR A 50 7.06 -11.40 17.94
C THR A 50 7.86 -12.63 17.55
N LEU A 51 8.79 -12.50 16.59
CA LEU A 51 9.67 -13.58 16.14
C LEU A 51 10.78 -13.80 17.16
N THR A 52 11.06 -15.06 17.48
CA THR A 52 12.17 -15.46 18.36
C THR A 52 13.30 -16.06 17.52
N ASN A 53 14.54 -16.11 18.02
CA ASN A 53 15.67 -16.66 17.25
C ASN A 53 15.56 -18.19 17.00
N ASP A 54 14.59 -18.85 17.64
CA ASP A 54 14.41 -20.30 17.59
C ASP A 54 13.32 -20.75 16.61
N ILE A 55 12.80 -19.85 15.76
CA ILE A 55 11.85 -20.22 14.71
C ILE A 55 12.52 -20.44 13.37
N THR A 56 12.04 -21.47 12.68
CA THR A 56 12.50 -21.86 11.36
C THR A 56 11.94 -20.94 10.27
N ARG A 57 12.58 -20.96 9.11
CA ARG A 57 12.06 -20.29 7.90
C ARG A 57 10.60 -20.63 7.59
N ALA A 58 10.19 -21.88 7.74
CA ALA A 58 8.82 -22.30 7.46
C ALA A 58 7.81 -21.65 8.41
N GLU A 59 8.17 -21.55 9.70
CA GLU A 59 7.34 -20.89 10.71
C GLU A 59 7.28 -19.39 10.48
N VAL A 60 8.40 -18.74 10.14
CA VAL A 60 8.40 -17.31 9.77
C VAL A 60 7.44 -17.05 8.61
N ILE A 61 7.47 -17.88 7.56
CA ILE A 61 6.56 -17.74 6.41
C ILE A 61 5.10 -18.03 6.82
N SER A 62 4.87 -18.96 7.75
CA SER A 62 3.53 -19.21 8.29
C SER A 62 2.98 -18.01 9.07
N PHE A 63 3.83 -17.34 9.86
CA PHE A 63 3.45 -16.18 10.68
C PHE A 63 3.30 -14.87 9.89
N LEU A 64 4.29 -14.56 9.05
CA LEU A 64 4.36 -13.31 8.29
C LEU A 64 3.63 -13.40 6.94
N GLY A 65 3.37 -14.61 6.45
CA GLY A 65 2.83 -14.86 5.12
C GLY A 65 3.93 -15.09 4.08
N ARG A 66 3.52 -15.17 2.82
CA ARG A 66 4.45 -15.44 1.71
C ARG A 66 5.40 -14.24 1.51
N PRO A 67 6.73 -14.44 1.45
CA PRO A 67 7.67 -13.38 1.15
C PRO A 67 7.54 -12.95 -0.31
N SER A 68 7.88 -11.68 -0.58
CA SER A 68 7.87 -11.13 -1.94
C SER A 68 9.03 -11.65 -2.77
N SER A 69 10.19 -11.88 -2.14
CA SER A 69 11.38 -12.40 -2.82
C SER A 69 12.27 -13.20 -1.88
N ASP A 70 13.02 -14.11 -2.48
CA ASP A 70 14.03 -14.93 -1.83
C ASP A 70 15.42 -14.47 -2.29
N LEU A 71 16.30 -14.18 -1.35
CA LEU A 71 17.61 -13.56 -1.60
C LEU A 71 18.73 -14.49 -1.13
N ASN A 72 19.88 -14.41 -1.79
CA ASN A 72 21.08 -15.17 -1.46
C ASN A 72 20.82 -16.69 -1.32
N GLY A 73 20.02 -17.25 -2.23
CA GLY A 73 19.76 -18.70 -2.26
C GLY A 73 18.96 -19.25 -1.07
N GLY A 74 18.19 -18.41 -0.37
CA GLY A 74 17.37 -18.85 0.77
C GLY A 74 17.80 -18.26 2.12
N ILE A 75 19.00 -17.68 2.18
CA ILE A 75 19.61 -17.16 3.43
C ILE A 75 18.86 -15.92 3.93
N ARG A 76 18.21 -15.17 3.04
CA ARG A 76 17.44 -13.99 3.43
C ARG A 76 16.15 -13.92 2.63
N ILE A 77 15.03 -13.67 3.29
CA ILE A 77 13.76 -13.39 2.60
C ILE A 77 13.39 -11.92 2.79
N ALA A 78 12.76 -11.37 1.76
CA ALA A 78 12.33 -9.98 1.74
C ALA A 78 10.81 -9.89 1.58
N TYR A 79 10.21 -9.08 2.43
CA TYR A 79 8.82 -8.67 2.31
C TYR A 79 8.81 -7.27 1.72
N SER A 80 8.02 -7.09 0.67
CA SER A 80 7.80 -5.80 0.00
C SER A 80 6.31 -5.50 -0.04
N ARG A 81 5.97 -4.24 -0.29
CA ARG A 81 4.59 -3.88 -0.62
C ARG A 81 4.32 -4.17 -2.10
N THR A 82 3.05 -4.39 -2.44
CA THR A 82 2.57 -4.70 -3.81
C THR A 82 3.06 -3.72 -4.88
N LEU A 83 3.36 -2.47 -4.51
CA LEU A 83 3.85 -1.42 -5.42
C LEU A 83 4.97 -0.58 -4.78
N GLY A 84 5.66 -1.12 -3.77
CA GLY A 84 6.60 -0.36 -2.95
C GLY A 84 7.95 -1.03 -2.77
N TRP A 85 8.84 -0.35 -2.06
CA TRP A 85 10.15 -0.85 -1.66
C TRP A 85 10.06 -2.03 -0.70
N VAL A 86 11.18 -2.74 -0.54
CA VAL A 86 11.34 -3.74 0.52
C VAL A 86 11.27 -3.05 1.87
N ILE A 87 10.48 -3.64 2.76
CA ILE A 87 10.06 -3.09 4.06
C ILE A 87 10.66 -3.88 5.22
N LEU A 88 11.00 -5.16 4.98
CA LEU A 88 11.53 -6.06 5.98
C LEU A 88 12.41 -7.10 5.30
N TYR A 89 13.61 -7.24 5.83
CA TYR A 89 14.52 -8.34 5.52
C TYR A 89 14.60 -9.25 6.73
N ILE A 90 14.37 -10.54 6.51
CA ILE A 90 14.54 -11.57 7.52
C ILE A 90 15.75 -12.41 7.09
N SER A 91 16.77 -12.48 7.94
CA SER A 91 17.95 -13.31 7.70
C SER A 91 17.80 -14.64 8.43
N PHE A 92 18.42 -15.68 7.88
CA PHE A 92 18.49 -16.99 8.50
C PHE A 92 19.94 -17.42 8.69
N ASP A 93 20.21 -18.17 9.75
CA ASP A 93 21.51 -18.79 9.98
C ASP A 93 21.75 -19.97 9.03
N ASP A 94 22.94 -20.58 9.11
CA ASP A 94 23.29 -21.74 8.29
C ASP A 94 22.40 -22.97 8.57
N LYS A 95 21.65 -22.97 9.67
CA LYS A 95 20.67 -24.01 10.04
C LYS A 95 19.25 -23.65 9.60
N GLY A 96 19.02 -22.48 9.03
CA GLY A 96 17.70 -22.01 8.58
C GLY A 96 16.83 -21.38 9.69
N MET A 97 17.45 -21.00 10.81
CA MET A 97 16.81 -20.35 11.97
C MET A 97 16.84 -18.84 11.83
N PHE A 98 15.82 -18.16 12.34
CA PHE A 98 15.74 -16.71 12.30
C PHE A 98 16.94 -16.03 13.00
N LEU A 99 17.57 -15.09 12.30
CA LEU A 99 18.59 -14.18 12.83
C LEU A 99 18.01 -12.76 12.88
N GLU A 100 17.96 -12.20 14.09
CA GLU A 100 17.47 -10.82 14.35
C GLU A 100 18.19 -9.74 13.53
#